data_AF-A0A061RKH7-F1
#
_entry.id   AF-A0A061RKH7-F1
#
_cell.length_a   1.000
_cell.length_b   1.000
_cell.length_c   1.000
_cell.angle_alpha   90.00
_cell.angle_beta   90.00
_cell.angle_gamma   90.00
#
_symmetry.space_group_name_H-M   'P 1'
#
loop_
_entity.id
_entity.type
_entity.pdbx_description
1 polymer ?
#
loop_
_entity_poly.entity_id
_entity_poly.type
_entity_poly.pdbx_seq_one_letter_code
_entity_poly.pdbx_strand_id
1 'polypeptide(L)'
;MPCVSGDFCPKGTSTMKDAILWNELSQELVVTLREAAEAAGGEIGWDQLYSTELGTAAELLRTLSRRSRSRIDQVQLLSCPAGSFCPTPLEKHDCHPGSYCPMAAVTNTSCNMPRLMLRRPMEEIRFVMSESIMDRIFHGKQVIQGNFCPAGSEKPSGECPAGFYCPTVSKQIECPEGYYCPKGSTSPASCPWLSACPKGSTGTSYSWAGFITGAVIIGALAGLILVGNAIRSHLYDKNKRAVRRQERFNEIINCIKLPPRKFFAFEDIDRVSIEFENLTLDLKSGTRVLDGVSGSFPHSQLIAIMGGSGCGKSTFLNVLCGKATYGTMGGRVLINGEAVPLSFIRSIKGFVPQDDTVHEDLTVQENLYYSVSRNPEAAGVWRAQHCLAEAVSPLFLGTPRPVYQASWAE
;
A
#
# COMPACT_ATOMS: atom_id res chain seq x y z
N MET A 1 11.51 72.20 -25.26
CA MET A 1 11.43 71.17 -26.33
C MET A 1 9.95 70.88 -26.60
N PRO A 2 9.51 70.63 -27.84
CA PRO A 2 8.12 70.21 -28.09
C PRO A 2 7.85 68.83 -27.46
N CYS A 3 6.65 68.59 -26.94
CA CYS A 3 6.29 67.27 -26.38
C CYS A 3 6.43 66.21 -27.50
N VAL A 4 7.17 65.12 -27.25
CA VAL A 4 7.41 64.03 -28.22
C VAL A 4 6.67 62.76 -27.81
N SER A 5 6.57 61.77 -28.73
CA SER A 5 5.95 60.48 -28.43
C SER A 5 6.60 59.81 -27.22
N GLY A 6 5.80 59.44 -26.21
CA GLY A 6 6.27 58.90 -24.93
C GLY A 6 6.12 59.85 -23.73
N ASP A 7 5.83 61.13 -23.97
CA ASP A 7 5.49 62.11 -22.94
C ASP A 7 3.97 62.24 -22.78
N PHE A 8 3.50 62.70 -21.61
CA PHE A 8 2.09 63.05 -21.39
C PHE A 8 1.95 64.51 -20.95
N CYS A 9 1.32 65.32 -21.79
CA CYS A 9 1.08 66.75 -21.61
C CYS A 9 -0.43 66.98 -21.35
N PRO A 10 -0.91 66.97 -20.09
CA PRO A 10 -2.34 67.11 -19.78
C PRO A 10 -2.90 68.47 -20.23
N LYS A 11 -4.16 68.51 -20.68
CA LYS A 11 -4.83 69.75 -21.12
C LYS A 11 -4.79 70.79 -19.99
N GLY A 12 -4.15 71.93 -20.27
CA GLY A 12 -3.99 73.04 -19.31
C GLY A 12 -2.57 73.24 -18.77
N THR A 13 -1.60 72.38 -19.12
CA THR A 13 -0.18 72.64 -18.85
C THR A 13 0.34 73.80 -19.69
N SER A 14 1.30 74.55 -19.13
CA SER A 14 1.87 75.77 -19.73
C SER A 14 2.36 75.56 -21.17
N THR A 15 2.80 74.36 -21.53
CA THR A 15 3.27 74.03 -22.88
C THR A 15 2.20 74.17 -23.96
N MET A 16 0.92 73.88 -23.69
CA MET A 16 -0.13 74.01 -24.71
C MET A 16 -0.55 75.47 -24.90
N LYS A 17 -0.63 76.25 -23.81
CA LYS A 17 -0.87 77.69 -23.88
C LYS A 17 0.30 78.43 -24.52
N ASP A 18 1.53 78.07 -24.18
CA ASP A 18 2.74 78.72 -24.68
C ASP A 18 3.07 78.29 -26.13
N ALA A 19 2.74 77.07 -26.58
CA ALA A 19 2.90 76.65 -27.97
C ALA A 19 1.84 77.26 -28.91
N ILE A 20 0.60 77.43 -28.42
CA ILE A 20 -0.44 78.19 -29.14
C ILE A 20 -0.04 79.67 -29.21
N LEU A 21 0.44 80.24 -28.09
CA LEU A 21 0.93 81.62 -28.04
C LEU A 21 2.18 81.83 -28.92
N TRP A 22 3.08 80.86 -29.04
CA TRP A 22 4.23 80.93 -29.96
C TRP A 22 3.81 80.84 -31.44
N ASN A 23 2.79 80.04 -31.74
CA ASN A 23 2.26 79.94 -33.09
C ASN A 23 1.50 81.23 -33.49
N GLU A 24 0.75 81.85 -32.56
CA GLU A 24 0.10 83.15 -32.77
C GLU A 24 1.13 84.31 -32.81
N LEU A 25 2.12 84.35 -31.92
CA LEU A 25 3.16 85.38 -31.90
C LEU A 25 4.12 85.28 -33.09
N SER A 26 4.44 84.06 -33.58
CA SER A 26 5.29 83.91 -34.78
C SER A 26 4.57 84.35 -36.06
N GLN A 27 3.25 84.18 -36.14
CA GLN A 27 2.45 84.72 -37.24
C GLN A 27 2.40 86.25 -37.20
N GLU A 28 2.19 86.87 -36.03
CA GLU A 28 2.21 88.35 -35.91
C GLU A 28 3.60 88.97 -36.11
N LEU A 29 4.68 88.32 -35.63
CA LEU A 29 6.05 88.82 -35.74
C LEU A 29 6.59 88.74 -37.18
N VAL A 30 6.22 87.70 -37.93
CA VAL A 30 6.58 87.56 -39.36
C VAL A 30 5.86 88.61 -40.20
N VAL A 31 4.60 88.96 -39.86
CA VAL A 31 3.86 90.02 -40.54
C VAL A 31 4.48 91.39 -40.25
N THR A 32 4.79 91.70 -38.98
CA THR A 32 5.42 92.99 -38.62
C THR A 32 6.85 93.13 -39.14
N LEU A 33 7.66 92.06 -39.18
CA LEU A 33 8.98 92.09 -39.81
C LEU A 33 8.91 92.22 -41.33
N ARG A 34 7.88 91.66 -41.97
CA ARG A 34 7.65 91.79 -43.41
C ARG A 34 7.18 93.19 -43.78
N GLU A 35 6.27 93.78 -43.02
CA GLU A 35 5.83 95.17 -43.20
C GLU A 35 6.97 96.18 -42.95
N ALA A 36 7.82 95.93 -41.94
CA ALA A 36 8.99 96.76 -41.67
C ALA A 36 10.08 96.61 -42.76
N ALA A 37 10.26 95.41 -43.33
CA ALA A 37 11.20 95.17 -44.42
C ALA A 37 10.71 95.77 -45.76
N GLU A 38 9.40 95.75 -46.02
CA GLU A 38 8.78 96.40 -47.18
C GLU A 38 8.82 97.93 -47.08
N ALA A 39 8.72 98.50 -45.87
CA ALA A 39 8.88 99.94 -45.62
C ALA A 39 10.34 100.43 -45.71
N ALA A 40 11.33 99.55 -45.46
CA ALA A 40 12.75 99.92 -45.40
C ALA A 40 13.52 99.73 -46.72
N GLY A 41 12.88 99.25 -47.79
CA GLY A 41 13.44 99.34 -49.15
C GLY A 41 14.80 98.64 -49.35
N GLY A 42 14.91 97.36 -48.96
CA GLY A 42 15.96 96.44 -49.47
C GLY A 42 17.37 96.60 -48.88
N GLU A 43 17.88 95.48 -48.33
CA GLU A 43 19.26 95.22 -47.88
C GLU A 43 19.83 96.11 -46.76
N ILE A 44 19.62 95.68 -45.50
CA ILE A 44 20.33 96.23 -44.32
C ILE A 44 21.21 95.13 -43.74
N GLY A 45 22.51 95.40 -43.60
CA GLY A 45 23.48 94.55 -42.91
C GLY A 45 23.33 94.60 -41.39
N TRP A 46 23.59 93.47 -40.73
CA TRP A 46 23.38 93.23 -39.29
C TRP A 46 24.02 94.28 -38.34
N ASP A 47 25.05 94.99 -38.78
CA ASP A 47 25.80 95.94 -37.95
C ASP A 47 25.12 97.31 -37.78
N GLN A 48 24.11 97.65 -38.59
CA GLN A 48 23.37 98.93 -38.50
C GLN A 48 22.11 98.88 -37.61
N LEU A 49 21.74 97.70 -37.08
CA LEU A 49 20.54 97.51 -36.25
C LEU A 49 20.72 97.91 -34.77
N TYR A 50 21.91 98.38 -34.37
CA TYR A 50 22.27 98.59 -32.95
C TYR A 50 22.02 100.01 -32.41
N SER A 51 21.66 101.00 -33.24
CA SER A 51 21.68 102.42 -32.83
C SER A 51 20.35 103.18 -32.83
N THR A 52 19.20 102.51 -33.03
CA THR A 52 17.86 103.13 -32.89
C THR A 52 16.91 102.20 -32.13
N GLU A 53 15.68 102.64 -31.83
CA GLU A 53 14.65 102.01 -30.97
C GLU A 53 14.36 100.49 -31.20
N LEU A 54 14.96 99.88 -32.22
CA LEU A 54 15.08 98.44 -32.42
C LEU A 54 16.05 97.73 -31.45
N GLY A 55 17.01 98.44 -30.85
CA GLY A 55 17.87 97.88 -29.80
C GLY A 55 17.07 97.44 -28.57
N THR A 56 16.00 98.18 -28.24
CA THR A 56 15.02 97.84 -27.21
C THR A 56 14.15 96.64 -27.61
N ALA A 57 13.80 96.49 -28.89
CA ALA A 57 13.07 95.32 -29.38
C ALA A 57 13.94 94.06 -29.42
N ALA A 58 15.22 94.18 -29.77
CA ALA A 58 16.21 93.10 -29.72
C ALA A 58 16.54 92.71 -28.27
N GLU A 59 16.60 93.66 -27.34
CA GLU A 59 16.80 93.41 -25.91
C GLU A 59 15.52 92.86 -25.25
N LEU A 60 14.32 93.27 -25.68
CA LEU A 60 13.04 92.65 -25.35
C LEU A 60 12.94 91.23 -25.91
N LEU A 61 13.38 90.98 -27.13
CA LEU A 61 13.45 89.64 -27.72
C LEU A 61 14.51 88.79 -27.01
N ARG A 62 15.63 89.35 -26.56
CA ARG A 62 16.62 88.63 -25.74
C ARG A 62 16.13 88.37 -24.32
N THR A 63 15.39 89.29 -23.70
CA THR A 63 14.78 89.08 -22.37
C THR A 63 13.55 88.20 -22.43
N LEU A 64 12.77 88.21 -23.51
CA LEU A 64 11.68 87.25 -23.79
C LEU A 64 12.23 85.90 -24.26
N SER A 65 13.36 85.85 -24.95
CA SER A 65 14.11 84.62 -25.27
C SER A 65 14.75 84.02 -24.03
N ARG A 66 15.31 84.85 -23.13
CA ARG A 66 15.84 84.40 -21.83
C ARG A 66 14.73 84.03 -20.85
N ARG A 67 13.61 84.77 -20.80
CA ARG A 67 12.41 84.43 -20.00
C ARG A 67 11.69 83.20 -20.56
N SER A 68 11.64 83.03 -21.88
CA SER A 68 11.08 81.82 -22.50
C SER A 68 12.03 80.65 -22.33
N ARG A 69 13.35 80.79 -22.51
CA ARG A 69 14.33 79.73 -22.16
C ARG A 69 14.25 79.35 -20.69
N SER A 70 14.22 80.33 -19.78
CA SER A 70 14.15 80.04 -18.33
C SER A 70 12.79 79.48 -17.89
N ARG A 71 11.70 79.70 -18.64
CA ARG A 71 10.39 79.05 -18.40
C ARG A 71 10.24 77.72 -19.14
N ILE A 72 10.91 77.55 -20.27
CA ILE A 72 11.02 76.28 -21.02
C ILE A 72 11.83 75.27 -20.20
N ASP A 73 12.84 75.72 -19.46
CA ASP A 73 13.59 74.88 -18.49
C ASP A 73 12.74 74.48 -17.26
N GLN A 74 11.58 75.11 -17.04
CA GLN A 74 10.58 74.71 -16.03
C GLN A 74 9.40 73.90 -16.62
N VAL A 75 9.49 73.48 -17.88
CA VAL A 75 8.58 72.46 -18.41
C VAL A 75 9.02 71.13 -17.83
N GLN A 76 8.36 70.68 -16.76
CA GLN A 76 8.43 69.27 -16.39
C GLN A 76 7.80 68.47 -17.54
N LEU A 77 8.63 67.95 -18.45
CA LEU A 77 8.22 66.85 -19.31
C LEU A 77 7.90 65.67 -18.39
N LEU A 78 6.61 65.39 -18.20
CA LEU A 78 6.20 64.17 -17.51
C LEU A 78 6.22 63.05 -18.54
N SER A 79 7.18 62.14 -18.39
CA SER A 79 7.14 60.86 -19.08
C SER A 79 5.79 60.18 -18.82
N CYS A 80 5.25 59.48 -19.83
CA CYS A 80 4.02 58.72 -19.67
C CYS A 80 4.13 57.79 -18.44
N PRO A 81 3.17 57.84 -17.49
CA PRO A 81 3.28 57.10 -16.25
C PRO A 81 3.23 55.59 -16.51
N ALA A 82 3.93 54.82 -15.68
CA ALA A 82 3.88 53.37 -15.74
C ALA A 82 2.43 52.87 -15.60
N GLY A 83 2.10 51.77 -16.28
CA GLY A 83 0.73 51.24 -16.34
C GLY A 83 -0.16 51.92 -17.39
N SER A 84 0.34 52.91 -18.11
CA SER A 84 -0.35 53.55 -19.24
C SER A 84 0.58 53.67 -20.45
N PHE A 85 0.00 53.85 -21.63
CA PHE A 85 0.76 54.19 -22.84
C PHE A 85 0.20 55.46 -23.49
N CYS A 86 1.10 56.26 -24.04
CA CYS A 86 0.81 57.57 -24.61
C CYS A 86 1.28 57.57 -26.09
N PRO A 87 0.40 57.19 -27.05
CA PRO A 87 0.76 57.16 -28.46
C PRO A 87 1.01 58.58 -29.00
N THR A 88 0.31 59.57 -28.45
CA THR A 88 0.53 60.99 -28.70
C THR A 88 0.71 61.73 -27.37
N PRO A 89 1.38 62.90 -27.36
CA PRO A 89 1.57 63.67 -26.13
C PRO A 89 0.30 64.17 -25.44
N LEU A 90 -0.85 64.11 -26.12
CA LEU A 90 -2.14 64.62 -25.63
C LEU A 90 -3.09 63.51 -25.16
N GLU A 91 -2.75 62.25 -25.43
CA GLU A 91 -3.59 61.09 -25.16
C GLU A 91 -2.89 60.12 -24.24
N LYS A 92 -3.57 59.74 -23.16
CA LYS A 92 -3.15 58.70 -22.23
C LYS A 92 -4.18 57.58 -22.27
N HIS A 93 -3.73 56.37 -22.54
CA HIS A 93 -4.54 55.17 -22.50
C HIS A 93 -4.04 54.22 -21.41
N ASP A 94 -4.98 53.56 -20.73
CA ASP A 94 -4.63 52.51 -19.77
C ASP A 94 -4.07 51.29 -20.49
N CYS A 95 -3.09 50.64 -19.87
CA CYS A 95 -2.49 49.45 -20.46
C CYS A 95 -3.52 48.31 -20.55
N HIS A 96 -3.69 47.75 -21.74
CA HIS A 96 -4.66 46.68 -21.98
C HIS A 96 -4.36 45.40 -21.18
N PRO A 97 -5.40 44.62 -20.79
CA PRO A 97 -5.21 43.30 -20.20
C PRO A 97 -4.34 42.40 -21.07
N GLY A 98 -3.43 41.64 -20.44
CA GLY A 98 -2.45 40.81 -21.15
C GLY A 98 -1.29 41.59 -21.78
N SER A 99 -1.18 42.89 -21.50
CA SER A 99 -0.04 43.73 -21.86
C SER A 99 0.54 44.41 -20.62
N TYR A 100 1.78 44.89 -20.73
CA TYR A 100 2.42 45.74 -19.74
C TYR A 100 2.98 47.00 -20.40
N CYS A 101 3.05 48.07 -19.62
CA CYS A 101 3.44 49.39 -20.09
C CYS A 101 4.43 50.01 -19.08
N PRO A 102 5.74 50.00 -19.38
CA PRO A 102 6.74 50.66 -18.54
C PRO A 102 6.62 52.19 -18.63
N MET A 103 7.40 52.92 -17.84
CA MET A 103 7.46 54.37 -17.94
C MET A 103 7.83 54.82 -19.37
N ALA A 104 7.23 55.91 -19.84
CA ALA A 104 7.37 56.44 -21.20
C ALA A 104 6.90 55.48 -22.32
N ALA A 105 6.01 54.53 -22.03
CA ALA A 105 5.48 53.63 -23.06
C ALA A 105 4.65 54.38 -24.11
N VAL A 106 4.97 54.15 -25.39
CA VAL A 106 4.22 54.71 -26.54
C VAL A 106 3.14 53.73 -27.03
N THR A 107 3.33 52.43 -26.77
CA THR A 107 2.41 51.35 -27.18
C THR A 107 2.33 50.28 -26.10
N ASN A 108 1.26 49.48 -26.13
CA ASN A 108 1.11 48.34 -25.22
C ASN A 108 2.05 47.19 -25.62
N THR A 109 2.80 46.65 -24.66
CA THR A 109 3.71 45.52 -24.93
C THR A 109 3.09 44.22 -24.44
N SER A 110 3.05 43.19 -25.28
CA SER A 110 2.46 41.88 -24.93
C SER A 110 3.15 41.26 -23.70
N CYS A 111 2.36 40.83 -22.71
CA CYS A 111 2.83 40.14 -21.50
C CYS A 111 3.16 38.65 -21.74
N ASN A 112 2.95 38.10 -22.94
CA ASN A 112 3.28 36.71 -23.29
C ASN A 112 4.80 36.47 -23.26
N MET A 113 5.27 35.80 -22.21
CA MET A 113 6.69 35.53 -21.95
C MET A 113 7.40 34.73 -23.05
N PRO A 114 6.84 33.62 -23.57
CA PRO A 114 7.42 32.94 -24.74
C PRO A 114 7.64 33.86 -25.95
N ARG A 115 6.72 34.80 -26.22
CA ARG A 115 6.87 35.76 -27.33
C ARG A 115 7.84 36.89 -27.04
N LEU A 116 7.96 37.33 -25.78
CA LEU A 116 8.91 38.38 -25.37
C LEU A 116 10.37 37.90 -25.51
N MET A 117 10.63 36.67 -25.06
CA MET A 117 11.97 36.05 -25.15
C MET A 117 12.45 35.86 -26.59
N LEU A 118 11.53 35.75 -27.56
CA LEU A 118 11.85 35.60 -28.99
C LEU A 118 12.06 36.94 -29.72
N ARG A 119 11.62 38.07 -29.16
CA ARG A 119 11.62 39.38 -29.84
C ARG A 119 12.72 40.35 -29.40
N ARG A 120 13.34 40.16 -28.23
CA ARG A 120 14.27 41.12 -27.62
C ARG A 120 15.57 40.41 -27.18
N PRO A 121 16.75 41.01 -27.38
CA PRO A 121 17.99 40.49 -26.80
C PRO A 121 17.94 40.55 -25.26
N MET A 122 18.58 39.59 -24.59
CA MET A 122 18.50 39.41 -23.13
C MET A 122 18.97 40.62 -22.31
N GLU A 123 19.84 41.49 -22.84
CA GLU A 123 20.30 42.69 -22.14
C GLU A 123 19.18 43.70 -21.84
N GLU A 124 18.18 43.87 -22.71
CA GLU A 124 17.06 44.82 -22.49
C GLU A 124 16.00 44.25 -21.53
N ILE A 125 15.86 42.93 -21.51
CA ILE A 125 14.84 42.21 -20.74
C ILE A 125 15.11 42.31 -19.22
N ARG A 126 16.38 42.40 -18.82
CA ARG A 126 16.83 42.43 -17.42
C ARG A 126 16.32 43.64 -16.62
N PHE A 127 16.07 44.77 -17.28
CA PHE A 127 15.59 46.01 -16.64
C PHE A 127 14.05 46.11 -16.56
N VAL A 128 13.35 45.21 -17.25
CA VAL A 128 11.90 45.28 -17.44
C VAL A 128 11.17 44.20 -16.63
N MET A 129 11.81 43.06 -16.37
CA MET A 129 11.23 41.95 -15.63
C MET A 129 11.29 42.15 -14.11
N SER A 130 10.35 41.55 -13.36
CA SER A 130 10.46 41.48 -11.90
C SER A 130 11.61 40.57 -11.46
N GLU A 131 12.17 40.86 -10.28
CA GLU A 131 13.25 40.06 -9.66
C GLU A 131 12.84 38.58 -9.52
N SER A 132 11.58 38.32 -9.19
CA SER A 132 11.03 36.96 -9.03
C SER A 132 11.09 36.11 -10.29
N ILE A 133 11.09 36.72 -11.48
CA ILE A 133 11.13 35.95 -12.74
C ILE A 133 12.56 35.71 -13.19
N MET A 134 13.44 36.71 -13.00
CA MET A 134 14.88 36.52 -13.24
C MET A 134 15.40 35.34 -12.42
N ASP A 135 15.02 35.23 -11.15
CA ASP A 135 15.46 34.11 -10.33
C ASP A 135 14.98 32.74 -10.84
N ARG A 136 13.71 32.65 -11.28
CA ARG A 136 13.13 31.39 -11.84
C ARG A 136 13.76 30.96 -13.16
N ILE A 137 14.09 31.90 -14.04
CA ILE A 137 14.69 31.61 -15.35
C ILE A 137 16.12 31.07 -15.17
N PHE A 138 16.90 31.71 -14.30
CA PHE A 138 18.32 31.40 -14.15
C PHE A 138 18.59 30.26 -13.15
N HIS A 139 17.77 30.09 -12.10
CA HIS A 139 17.99 29.07 -11.06
C HIS A 139 16.96 27.93 -11.05
N GLY A 140 15.74 28.16 -11.54
CA GLY A 140 14.59 27.25 -11.29
C GLY A 140 14.36 26.14 -12.32
N LYS A 141 14.97 26.17 -13.53
CA LYS A 141 14.65 25.26 -14.66
C LYS A 141 13.12 25.12 -14.94
N GLN A 142 12.31 26.11 -14.61
CA GLN A 142 10.86 26.03 -14.81
C GLN A 142 10.44 26.71 -16.11
N VAL A 143 9.55 26.04 -16.86
CA VAL A 143 8.85 26.64 -18.00
C VAL A 143 7.96 27.78 -17.45
N ILE A 144 8.09 28.98 -18.02
CA ILE A 144 7.32 30.17 -17.63
C ILE A 144 5.84 29.97 -18.04
N GLN A 145 5.10 29.20 -17.28
CA GLN A 145 3.67 28.92 -17.49
C GLN A 145 2.82 29.71 -16.47
N GLY A 146 1.63 30.12 -16.89
CA GLY A 146 0.61 30.70 -16.00
C GLY A 146 0.84 32.15 -15.61
N ASN A 147 1.46 32.94 -16.50
CA ASN A 147 1.56 34.39 -16.32
C ASN A 147 0.23 35.09 -16.68
N PHE A 148 -0.12 36.10 -15.92
CA PHE A 148 -1.34 36.89 -16.05
C PHE A 148 -1.02 38.37 -15.82
N CYS A 149 -1.42 39.23 -16.75
CA CYS A 149 -1.25 40.68 -16.63
C CYS A 149 -2.63 41.35 -16.60
N PRO A 150 -3.06 41.90 -15.44
CA PRO A 150 -4.25 42.74 -15.39
C PRO A 150 -4.04 44.05 -16.15
N ALA A 151 -5.12 44.79 -16.40
CA ALA A 151 -5.02 46.14 -16.96
C ALA A 151 -4.14 47.03 -16.06
N GLY A 152 -3.37 47.94 -16.66
CA GLY A 152 -2.49 48.83 -15.92
C GLY A 152 -1.17 48.21 -15.42
N SER A 153 -0.81 47.01 -15.88
CA SER A 153 0.44 46.35 -15.46
C SER A 153 1.68 47.16 -15.88
N GLU A 154 2.52 47.53 -14.92
CA GLU A 154 3.78 48.26 -15.18
C GLU A 154 4.89 47.34 -15.70
N LYS A 155 4.92 46.10 -15.21
CA LYS A 155 5.95 45.08 -15.52
C LYS A 155 5.29 43.76 -15.94
N PRO A 156 5.95 42.94 -16.80
CA PRO A 156 5.45 41.64 -17.24
C PRO A 156 5.66 40.61 -16.13
N SER A 157 4.82 40.57 -15.08
CA SER A 157 5.12 39.70 -13.93
C SER A 157 4.00 39.32 -12.96
N GLY A 158 2.73 39.37 -13.33
CA GLY A 158 1.70 38.77 -12.48
C GLY A 158 1.73 37.25 -12.61
N GLU A 159 2.12 36.52 -11.58
CA GLU A 159 1.81 35.10 -11.52
C GLU A 159 0.28 34.95 -11.39
N CYS A 160 -0.31 33.94 -12.05
CA CYS A 160 -1.72 33.65 -11.83
C CYS A 160 -1.94 33.41 -10.32
N PRO A 161 -2.83 34.17 -9.66
CA PRO A 161 -3.01 34.07 -8.22
C PRO A 161 -3.56 32.70 -7.85
N ALA A 162 -3.20 32.22 -6.65
CA ALA A 162 -3.68 30.95 -6.15
C ALA A 162 -5.22 30.97 -6.05
N GLY A 163 -5.86 29.84 -6.35
CA GLY A 163 -7.32 29.71 -6.41
C GLY A 163 -7.91 30.09 -7.78
N PHE A 164 -7.06 30.51 -8.73
CA PHE A 164 -7.42 30.79 -10.11
C PHE A 164 -6.48 30.05 -11.07
N TYR A 165 -6.95 29.83 -12.28
CA TYR A 165 -6.12 29.38 -13.40
C TYR A 165 -6.24 30.35 -14.57
N CYS A 166 -5.11 30.54 -15.25
CA CYS A 166 -4.96 31.54 -16.31
C CYS A 166 -4.57 30.84 -17.61
N PRO A 167 -5.54 30.43 -18.45
CA PRO A 167 -5.24 29.76 -19.72
C PRO A 167 -4.59 30.71 -20.74
N THR A 168 -4.80 32.02 -20.58
CA THR A 168 -4.18 33.07 -21.39
C THR A 168 -3.73 34.21 -20.50
N VAL A 169 -2.80 35.05 -20.99
CA VAL A 169 -2.21 36.16 -20.22
C VAL A 169 -3.18 37.28 -19.83
N SER A 170 -4.38 37.28 -20.40
CA SER A 170 -5.42 38.30 -20.20
C SER A 170 -6.67 37.76 -19.50
N LYS A 171 -6.79 36.43 -19.31
CA LYS A 171 -7.98 35.78 -18.74
C LYS A 171 -7.64 35.01 -17.47
N GLN A 172 -8.27 35.39 -16.37
CA GLN A 172 -8.22 34.73 -15.08
C GLN A 172 -9.58 34.07 -14.81
N ILE A 173 -9.58 32.80 -14.42
CA ILE A 173 -10.80 32.03 -14.14
C ILE A 173 -10.67 31.39 -12.76
N GLU A 174 -11.73 31.47 -11.96
CA GLU A 174 -11.78 30.86 -10.64
C GLU A 174 -11.71 29.33 -10.74
N CYS A 175 -11.02 28.70 -9.78
CA CYS A 175 -10.87 27.25 -9.78
C CYS A 175 -12.22 26.55 -9.55
N PRO A 176 -12.65 25.64 -10.44
CA PRO A 176 -13.93 24.95 -10.34
C PRO A 176 -13.96 23.95 -9.16
N GLU A 177 -15.17 23.61 -8.71
CA GLU A 177 -15.41 22.55 -7.71
C GLU A 177 -14.82 21.21 -8.17
N GLY A 178 -14.16 20.49 -7.26
CA GLY A 178 -13.47 19.23 -7.58
C GLY A 178 -12.05 19.40 -8.14
N TYR A 179 -11.56 20.64 -8.23
CA TYR A 179 -10.21 20.96 -8.68
C TYR A 179 -9.52 21.93 -7.72
N TYR A 180 -8.19 21.96 -7.74
CA TYR A 180 -7.38 22.94 -7.02
C TYR A 180 -6.38 23.60 -7.96
N CYS A 181 -6.10 24.88 -7.71
CA CYS A 181 -5.29 25.72 -8.58
C CYS A 181 -4.20 26.40 -7.74
N PRO A 182 -2.99 25.81 -7.67
CA PRO A 182 -1.86 26.48 -7.04
C PRO A 182 -1.45 27.73 -7.83
N LYS A 183 -0.66 28.60 -7.21
CA LYS A 183 -0.14 29.82 -7.84
C LYS A 183 0.58 29.49 -9.16
N GLY A 184 0.26 30.20 -10.24
CA GLY A 184 0.84 29.97 -11.58
C GLY A 184 0.17 28.88 -12.42
N SER A 185 -1.04 28.43 -12.05
CA SER A 185 -1.76 27.40 -12.81
C SER A 185 -2.28 27.92 -14.16
N THR A 186 -2.04 27.18 -15.24
CA THR A 186 -2.64 27.41 -16.58
C THR A 186 -3.92 26.61 -16.80
N SER A 187 -4.09 25.54 -16.03
CA SER A 187 -5.25 24.63 -16.06
C SER A 187 -5.53 24.11 -14.65
N PRO A 188 -6.79 23.77 -14.33
CA PRO A 188 -7.17 23.28 -13.01
C PRO A 188 -6.68 21.84 -12.78
N ALA A 189 -6.10 21.55 -11.61
CA ALA A 189 -5.64 20.21 -11.25
C ALA A 189 -6.74 19.43 -10.51
N SER A 190 -7.00 18.17 -10.90
CA SER A 190 -8.05 17.36 -10.29
C SER A 190 -7.75 17.08 -8.82
N CYS A 191 -8.77 17.19 -7.97
CA CYS A 191 -8.63 16.84 -6.55
C CYS A 191 -8.27 15.34 -6.42
N PRO A 192 -7.25 14.98 -5.62
CA PRO A 192 -6.90 13.60 -5.36
C PRO A 192 -8.05 12.83 -4.69
N TRP A 193 -8.01 11.50 -4.84
CA TRP A 193 -8.98 10.61 -4.20
C TRP A 193 -9.00 10.89 -2.68
N LEU A 194 -10.20 11.07 -2.11
CA LEU A 194 -10.46 11.38 -0.69
C LEU A 194 -10.13 12.81 -0.20
N SER A 195 -9.73 13.72 -1.09
CA SER A 195 -9.60 15.14 -0.76
C SER A 195 -10.85 15.91 -1.18
N ALA A 196 -11.19 16.98 -0.44
CA ALA A 196 -12.27 17.89 -0.81
C ALA A 196 -11.68 19.21 -1.33
N CYS A 197 -12.12 19.62 -2.52
CA CYS A 197 -11.69 20.86 -3.16
C CYS A 197 -12.93 21.73 -3.48
N PRO A 198 -13.36 22.63 -2.58
CA PRO A 198 -14.39 23.62 -2.88
C PRO A 198 -13.95 24.63 -3.95
N LYS A 199 -14.88 25.44 -4.48
CA LYS A 199 -14.56 26.51 -5.45
C LYS A 199 -13.45 27.42 -4.90
N GLY A 200 -12.50 27.81 -5.76
CA GLY A 200 -11.39 28.68 -5.40
C GLY A 200 -10.27 28.01 -4.58
N SER A 201 -10.25 26.68 -4.49
CA SER A 201 -9.22 25.96 -3.72
C SER A 201 -7.80 26.19 -4.26
N THR A 202 -6.90 26.62 -3.38
CA THR A 202 -5.47 26.82 -3.68
C THR A 202 -4.65 25.54 -3.55
N GLY A 203 -5.17 24.56 -2.82
CA GLY A 203 -4.56 23.27 -2.52
C GLY A 203 -5.61 22.26 -2.06
N THR A 204 -5.17 21.05 -1.74
CA THR A 204 -6.05 19.98 -1.29
C THR A 204 -6.36 20.14 0.20
N SER A 205 -7.63 20.04 0.59
CA SER A 205 -8.02 19.96 1.99
C SER A 205 -8.26 18.50 2.39
N TYR A 206 -7.61 18.08 3.49
CA TYR A 206 -7.78 16.74 4.03
C TYR A 206 -9.16 16.62 4.69
N SER A 207 -10.04 15.81 4.08
CA SER A 207 -11.33 15.47 4.69
C SER A 207 -11.14 14.41 5.77
N TRP A 208 -11.84 14.54 6.89
CA TRP A 208 -11.97 13.51 7.93
C TRP A 208 -12.44 12.16 7.35
N ALA A 209 -13.15 12.19 6.21
CA ALA A 209 -13.52 11.00 5.45
C ALA A 209 -12.31 10.13 5.06
N GLY A 210 -11.15 10.73 4.74
CA GLY A 210 -9.93 9.99 4.38
C GLY A 210 -9.32 9.20 5.53
N PHE A 211 -9.41 9.73 6.76
CA PHE A 211 -8.98 9.03 7.96
C PHE A 211 -9.92 7.87 8.29
N ILE A 212 -11.24 8.08 8.14
CA ILE A 212 -12.25 7.02 8.38
C ILE A 212 -12.06 5.87 7.40
N THR A 213 -11.94 6.13 6.10
CA THR A 213 -11.71 5.08 5.10
C THR A 213 -10.39 4.36 5.32
N GLY A 214 -9.32 5.09 5.68
CA GLY A 214 -8.03 4.49 6.00
C GLY A 214 -8.12 3.55 7.20
N ALA A 215 -8.79 3.98 8.27
CA ALA A 215 -9.01 3.16 9.47
C ALA A 215 -9.87 1.91 9.18
N VAL A 216 -10.91 2.03 8.33
CA VAL A 216 -11.76 0.89 7.93
C VAL A 216 -10.97 -0.13 7.11
N ILE A 217 -10.15 0.33 6.16
CA ILE A 217 -9.30 -0.56 5.34
C ILE A 217 -8.26 -1.27 6.21
N ILE A 218 -7.60 -0.54 7.12
CA ILE A 218 -6.63 -1.13 8.05
C ILE A 218 -7.31 -2.14 8.98
N GLY A 219 -8.50 -1.82 9.50
CA GLY A 219 -9.30 -2.73 10.32
C GLY A 219 -9.71 -4.00 9.57
N ALA A 220 -10.13 -3.87 8.30
CA ALA A 220 -10.50 -5.01 7.45
C ALA A 220 -9.29 -5.92 7.14
N LEU A 221 -8.13 -5.33 6.84
CA LEU A 221 -6.89 -6.09 6.60
C LEU A 221 -6.42 -6.80 7.88
N ALA A 222 -6.47 -6.13 9.03
CA ALA A 222 -6.15 -6.74 10.32
C ALA A 222 -7.12 -7.89 10.65
N GLY A 223 -8.42 -7.71 10.38
CA GLY A 223 -9.43 -8.76 10.52
C GLY A 223 -9.14 -9.99 9.65
N LEU A 224 -8.80 -9.78 8.36
CA LEU A 224 -8.43 -10.87 7.46
C LEU A 224 -7.17 -11.63 7.92
N ILE A 225 -6.18 -10.91 8.46
CA ILE A 225 -4.97 -11.54 9.02
C ILE A 225 -5.31 -12.38 10.26
N LEU A 226 -6.16 -11.86 11.16
CA LEU A 226 -6.59 -12.60 12.36
C LEU A 226 -7.39 -13.85 12.00
N VAL A 227 -8.34 -13.74 11.05
CA VAL A 227 -9.11 -14.89 10.55
C VAL A 227 -8.19 -15.90 9.86
N GLY A 228 -7.27 -15.44 9.02
CA GLY A 228 -6.28 -16.30 8.36
C GLY A 228 -5.40 -17.05 9.36
N ASN A 229 -4.95 -16.38 10.42
CA ASN A 229 -4.17 -16.99 11.50
C ASN A 229 -4.99 -18.00 12.31
N ALA A 230 -6.27 -17.73 12.57
CA ALA A 230 -7.18 -18.64 13.26
C ALA A 230 -7.50 -19.90 12.43
N ILE A 231 -7.70 -19.76 11.11
CA ILE A 231 -7.90 -20.91 10.22
C ILE A 231 -6.60 -21.74 10.15
N ARG A 232 -5.44 -21.08 10.04
CA ARG A 232 -4.14 -21.75 10.00
C ARG A 232 -3.84 -22.51 11.29
N SER A 233 -4.17 -21.95 12.46
CA SER A 233 -3.98 -22.64 13.75
C SER A 233 -4.88 -23.87 13.88
N HIS A 234 -6.13 -23.80 13.41
CA HIS A 234 -7.04 -24.95 13.39
C HIS A 234 -6.57 -26.08 12.46
N LEU A 235 -6.08 -25.74 11.26
CA LEU A 235 -5.56 -26.72 10.31
C LEU A 235 -4.26 -27.36 10.82
N TYR A 236 -3.40 -26.57 11.47
CA TYR A 236 -2.16 -27.05 12.10
C TYR A 236 -2.46 -28.10 13.19
N ASP A 237 -3.46 -27.86 14.04
CA ASP A 237 -3.79 -28.78 15.14
C ASP A 237 -4.39 -30.12 14.63
N LYS A 238 -5.13 -30.09 13.53
CA LYS A 238 -5.69 -31.32 12.91
C LYS A 238 -4.59 -32.22 12.34
N ASN A 239 -3.60 -31.65 11.65
CA ASN A 239 -2.44 -32.40 11.12
C ASN A 239 -1.53 -32.93 12.24
N LYS A 240 -1.34 -32.15 13.32
CA LYS A 240 -0.49 -32.55 14.45
C LYS A 240 -0.96 -33.83 15.16
N ARG A 241 -2.29 -34.05 15.23
CA ARG A 241 -2.87 -35.28 15.82
C ARG A 241 -2.65 -36.52 14.96
N ALA A 242 -2.67 -36.38 13.64
CA ALA A 242 -2.40 -37.49 12.70
C ALA A 242 -0.92 -37.92 12.75
N VAL A 243 0.01 -36.96 12.78
CA VAL A 243 1.45 -37.23 12.84
C VAL A 243 1.82 -37.93 14.16
N ARG A 244 1.33 -37.44 15.31
CA ARG A 244 1.60 -38.07 16.63
C ARG A 244 1.10 -39.52 16.73
N ARG A 245 -0.01 -39.85 16.07
CA ARG A 245 -0.56 -41.22 16.08
C ARG A 245 0.35 -42.16 15.26
N GLN A 246 0.91 -41.68 14.16
CA GLN A 246 1.87 -42.44 13.35
C GLN A 246 3.22 -42.62 14.06
N GLU A 247 3.71 -41.59 14.75
CA GLU A 247 4.96 -41.66 15.51
C GLU A 247 4.88 -42.67 16.65
N ARG A 248 3.81 -42.65 17.47
CA ARG A 248 3.60 -43.67 18.52
C ARG A 248 3.52 -45.09 17.95
N PHE A 249 2.89 -45.26 16.78
CA PHE A 249 2.80 -46.57 16.13
C PHE A 249 4.19 -47.06 15.67
N ASN A 250 5.00 -46.18 15.09
CA ASN A 250 6.37 -46.49 14.67
C ASN A 250 7.29 -46.77 15.87
N GLU A 251 7.08 -46.08 16.99
CA GLU A 251 7.80 -46.31 18.25
C GLU A 251 7.51 -47.72 18.79
N ILE A 252 6.23 -48.14 18.81
CA ILE A 252 5.83 -49.50 19.20
C ILE A 252 6.45 -50.55 18.26
N ILE A 253 6.39 -50.34 16.94
CA ILE A 253 6.98 -51.29 15.97
C ILE A 253 8.49 -51.41 16.15
N ASN A 254 9.20 -50.33 16.45
CA ASN A 254 10.63 -50.38 16.66
C ASN A 254 11.02 -51.09 17.97
N CYS A 255 10.19 -51.04 19.01
CA CYS A 255 10.38 -51.86 20.21
C CYS A 255 10.18 -53.37 19.96
N ILE A 256 9.43 -53.75 18.92
CA ILE A 256 9.19 -55.15 18.54
C ILE A 256 10.35 -55.73 17.71
N LYS A 257 11.29 -54.90 17.20
CA LYS A 257 12.54 -55.35 16.55
C LYS A 257 13.57 -55.85 17.57
N LEU A 258 13.16 -56.75 18.46
CA LEU A 258 14.10 -57.52 19.26
C LEU A 258 14.71 -58.61 18.37
N PRO A 259 16.02 -58.91 18.50
CA PRO A 259 16.59 -60.07 17.83
C PRO A 259 15.81 -61.32 18.29
N PRO A 260 15.56 -62.29 17.39
CA PRO A 260 14.81 -63.49 17.76
C PRO A 260 15.60 -64.25 18.82
N ARG A 261 15.21 -64.09 20.10
CA ARG A 261 15.65 -64.99 21.16
C ARG A 261 14.95 -66.31 20.91
N LYS A 262 15.72 -67.40 20.82
CA LYS A 262 15.17 -68.76 20.86
C LYS A 262 14.46 -68.91 22.21
N PHE A 263 13.13 -68.89 22.20
CA PHE A 263 12.34 -69.27 23.36
C PHE A 263 12.33 -70.80 23.43
N PHE A 264 12.99 -71.37 24.44
CA PHE A 264 13.11 -72.82 24.62
C PHE A 264 11.76 -73.49 24.91
N ALA A 265 10.76 -72.74 25.41
CA ALA A 265 9.42 -73.25 25.67
C ALA A 265 8.62 -73.73 24.44
N PHE A 266 9.10 -73.48 23.20
CA PHE A 266 8.36 -73.78 21.96
C PHE A 266 9.06 -74.76 21.01
N GLU A 267 10.14 -75.43 21.42
CA GLU A 267 10.88 -76.35 20.53
C GLU A 267 10.07 -77.61 20.13
N ASP A 268 9.16 -78.09 20.99
CA ASP A 268 8.35 -79.32 20.78
C ASP A 268 6.84 -79.05 20.64
N ILE A 269 6.43 -77.85 20.19
CA ILE A 269 5.00 -77.52 20.05
C ILE A 269 4.57 -77.66 18.59
N ASP A 270 3.50 -78.43 18.37
CA ASP A 270 2.85 -78.54 17.07
C ASP A 270 2.42 -77.16 16.57
N ARG A 271 2.83 -76.84 15.35
CA ARG A 271 2.49 -75.57 14.71
C ARG A 271 1.01 -75.58 14.35
N VAL A 272 0.29 -74.57 14.81
CA VAL A 272 -1.16 -74.41 14.59
C VAL A 272 -1.38 -73.31 13.55
N SER A 273 -1.92 -73.67 12.38
CA SER A 273 -2.59 -72.74 11.47
C SER A 273 -4.11 -72.80 11.70
N ILE A 274 -4.76 -71.64 11.67
CA ILE A 274 -6.22 -71.53 11.85
C ILE A 274 -6.82 -71.01 10.55
N GLU A 275 -7.72 -71.74 9.95
CA GLU A 275 -8.49 -71.31 8.79
C GLU A 275 -9.94 -71.14 9.21
N PHE A 276 -10.63 -70.16 8.66
CA PHE A 276 -12.02 -69.91 8.98
C PHE A 276 -12.78 -69.55 7.71
N GLU A 277 -13.99 -70.09 7.60
CA GLU A 277 -14.79 -69.91 6.41
C GLU A 277 -16.22 -69.54 6.79
N ASN A 278 -16.69 -68.48 6.13
CA ASN A 278 -18.05 -67.97 6.22
C ASN A 278 -18.51 -67.74 7.67
N LEU A 279 -17.64 -67.16 8.51
CA LEU A 279 -17.98 -66.86 9.90
C LEU A 279 -19.09 -65.82 9.98
N THR A 280 -20.15 -66.15 10.71
CA THR A 280 -21.30 -65.26 10.93
C THR A 280 -21.61 -65.14 12.42
N LEU A 281 -22.24 -64.01 12.78
CA LEU A 281 -22.81 -63.81 14.11
C LEU A 281 -24.12 -63.04 13.99
N ASP A 282 -25.20 -63.71 14.39
CA ASP A 282 -26.55 -63.15 14.45
C ASP A 282 -26.95 -62.95 15.91
N LEU A 283 -27.29 -61.71 16.30
CA LEU A 283 -27.77 -61.40 17.64
C LEU A 283 -29.19 -61.95 17.84
N LYS A 284 -29.58 -62.15 19.10
CA LYS A 284 -30.96 -62.51 19.46
C LYS A 284 -31.99 -61.47 19.00
N SER A 285 -31.56 -60.23 18.74
CA SER A 285 -32.39 -59.16 18.16
C SER A 285 -32.67 -59.33 16.66
N GLY A 286 -32.09 -60.35 16.00
CA GLY A 286 -32.18 -60.56 14.55
C GLY A 286 -31.16 -59.74 13.73
N THR A 287 -30.29 -58.97 14.40
CA THR A 287 -29.26 -58.17 13.73
C THR A 287 -28.02 -59.01 13.46
N ARG A 288 -27.59 -59.05 12.19
CA ARG A 288 -26.31 -59.65 11.80
C ARG A 288 -25.15 -58.70 12.07
N VAL A 289 -24.15 -59.15 12.82
CA VAL A 289 -22.98 -58.35 13.22
C VAL A 289 -21.70 -58.77 12.48
N LEU A 290 -21.59 -60.06 12.15
CA LEU A 290 -20.56 -60.57 11.23
C LEU A 290 -21.25 -61.33 10.10
N ASP A 291 -20.81 -61.06 8.87
CA ASP A 291 -21.42 -61.60 7.67
C ASP A 291 -20.34 -62.21 6.77
N GLY A 292 -20.20 -63.53 6.86
CA GLY A 292 -19.43 -64.36 5.93
C GLY A 292 -17.92 -64.11 5.89
N VAL A 293 -17.30 -63.84 7.04
CA VAL A 293 -15.85 -63.56 7.10
C VAL A 293 -15.05 -64.85 6.91
N SER A 294 -14.14 -64.87 5.94
CA SER A 294 -13.29 -66.02 5.62
C SER A 294 -11.82 -65.62 5.52
N GLY A 295 -10.89 -66.52 5.86
CA GLY A 295 -9.47 -66.25 5.85
C GLY A 295 -8.65 -67.29 6.61
N SER A 296 -7.35 -67.04 6.73
CA SER A 296 -6.40 -67.96 7.35
C SER A 296 -5.35 -67.23 8.16
N PHE A 297 -5.02 -67.79 9.33
CA PHE A 297 -3.95 -67.39 10.21
C PHE A 297 -2.85 -68.46 10.17
N PRO A 298 -1.80 -68.27 9.37
CA PRO A 298 -0.68 -69.20 9.30
C PRO A 298 0.07 -69.26 10.63
N HIS A 299 0.66 -70.42 10.92
CA HIS A 299 1.48 -70.61 12.11
C HIS A 299 2.69 -69.65 12.11
N SER A 300 3.23 -69.37 13.29
CA SER A 300 4.47 -68.60 13.46
C SER A 300 4.44 -67.17 12.91
N GLN A 301 3.24 -66.58 12.74
CA GLN A 301 3.08 -65.20 12.28
C GLN A 301 2.30 -64.35 13.28
N LEU A 302 2.68 -63.07 13.40
CA LEU A 302 1.92 -62.06 14.11
C LEU A 302 0.94 -61.41 13.14
N ILE A 303 -0.36 -61.52 13.41
CA ILE A 303 -1.41 -61.04 12.52
C ILE A 303 -2.16 -59.90 13.20
N ALA A 304 -2.26 -58.78 12.51
CA ALA A 304 -2.98 -57.60 12.98
C ALA A 304 -4.32 -57.43 12.24
N ILE A 305 -5.41 -57.32 12.99
CA ILE A 305 -6.75 -57.03 12.44
C ILE A 305 -7.02 -55.54 12.60
N MET A 306 -7.17 -54.83 11.48
CA MET A 306 -7.31 -53.38 11.44
C MET A 306 -8.66 -52.95 10.86
N GLY A 307 -9.17 -51.80 11.30
CA GLY A 307 -10.45 -51.26 10.84
C GLY A 307 -11.03 -50.19 11.76
N GLY A 308 -12.00 -49.42 11.28
CA GLY A 308 -12.66 -48.32 12.02
C GLY A 308 -13.36 -48.77 13.32
N SER A 309 -13.67 -47.83 14.22
CA SER A 309 -14.46 -48.17 15.42
C SER A 309 -15.83 -48.71 15.02
N GLY A 310 -16.29 -49.79 15.66
CA GLY A 310 -17.59 -50.41 15.36
C GLY A 310 -17.61 -51.37 14.15
N CYS A 311 -16.53 -51.54 13.40
CA CYS A 311 -16.51 -52.45 12.24
C CYS A 311 -16.46 -53.96 12.58
N GLY A 312 -16.67 -54.34 13.84
CA GLY A 312 -16.76 -55.74 14.25
C GLY A 312 -15.43 -56.46 14.56
N LYS A 313 -14.29 -55.76 14.75
CA LYS A 313 -12.99 -56.41 15.06
C LYS A 313 -13.03 -57.28 16.33
N SER A 314 -13.46 -56.70 17.46
CA SER A 314 -13.57 -57.42 18.72
C SER A 314 -14.63 -58.52 18.62
N THR A 315 -15.70 -58.28 17.87
CA THR A 315 -16.74 -59.28 17.58
C THR A 315 -16.17 -60.47 16.81
N PHE A 316 -15.40 -60.22 15.75
CA PHE A 316 -14.73 -61.24 14.95
C PHE A 316 -13.78 -62.08 15.79
N LEU A 317 -12.93 -61.46 16.61
CA LEU A 317 -12.06 -62.19 17.53
C LEU A 317 -12.85 -63.03 18.54
N ASN A 318 -13.96 -62.50 19.07
CA ASN A 318 -14.82 -63.25 19.99
C ASN A 318 -15.49 -64.45 19.31
N VAL A 319 -15.92 -64.34 18.06
CA VAL A 319 -16.54 -65.43 17.30
C VAL A 319 -15.52 -66.49 16.93
N LEU A 320 -14.36 -66.09 16.41
CA LEU A 320 -13.26 -67.00 16.11
C LEU A 320 -12.80 -67.75 17.37
N CYS A 321 -12.81 -67.07 18.52
CA CYS A 321 -12.52 -67.70 19.80
C CYS A 321 -13.72 -68.45 20.41
N GLY A 322 -14.88 -68.56 19.77
CA GLY A 322 -16.06 -69.22 20.36
C GLY A 322 -16.55 -68.60 21.68
N LYS A 323 -16.29 -67.31 21.92
CA LYS A 323 -16.71 -66.54 23.11
C LYS A 323 -17.98 -65.73 22.90
N ALA A 324 -18.50 -65.62 21.67
CA ALA A 324 -19.69 -64.84 21.35
C ALA A 324 -21.00 -65.56 21.71
N THR A 325 -21.19 -65.90 22.99
CA THR A 325 -22.38 -66.63 23.49
C THR A 325 -23.68 -65.81 23.49
N TYR A 326 -23.58 -64.51 23.18
CA TYR A 326 -24.70 -63.57 23.14
C TYR A 326 -25.49 -63.61 21.81
N GLY A 327 -25.07 -64.43 20.84
CA GLY A 327 -25.75 -64.63 19.56
C GLY A 327 -25.56 -66.04 19.00
N THR A 328 -26.13 -66.29 17.83
CA THR A 328 -25.96 -67.51 17.06
C THR A 328 -24.75 -67.35 16.15
N MET A 329 -23.70 -68.15 16.39
CA MET A 329 -22.51 -68.20 15.56
C MET A 329 -22.70 -69.22 14.42
N GLY A 330 -22.21 -68.89 13.22
CA GLY A 330 -22.19 -69.79 12.07
C GLY A 330 -20.83 -69.81 11.38
N GLY A 331 -20.71 -70.66 10.35
CA GLY A 331 -19.45 -70.90 9.64
C GLY A 331 -18.66 -72.09 10.19
N ARG A 332 -17.43 -72.26 9.68
CA ARG A 332 -16.52 -73.34 10.09
C ARG A 332 -15.14 -72.79 10.39
N VAL A 333 -14.45 -73.43 11.33
CA VAL A 333 -13.04 -73.17 11.63
C VAL A 333 -12.28 -74.48 11.46
N LEU A 334 -11.14 -74.41 10.79
CA LEU A 334 -10.24 -75.51 10.56
C LEU A 334 -8.92 -75.23 11.28
N ILE A 335 -8.32 -76.27 11.83
CA ILE A 335 -6.97 -76.23 12.39
C ILE A 335 -6.11 -77.16 11.55
N ASN A 336 -5.03 -76.64 10.97
CA ASN A 336 -4.14 -77.43 10.10
C ASN A 336 -4.90 -78.19 8.98
N GLY A 337 -5.99 -77.61 8.47
CA GLY A 337 -6.85 -78.20 7.43
C GLY A 337 -7.97 -79.12 7.92
N GLU A 338 -8.06 -79.41 9.22
CA GLU A 338 -9.13 -80.25 9.79
C GLU A 338 -10.22 -79.40 10.45
N ALA A 339 -11.48 -79.63 10.09
CA ALA A 339 -12.61 -78.90 10.66
C ALA A 339 -12.83 -79.27 12.13
N VAL A 340 -12.75 -78.27 13.02
CA VAL A 340 -12.89 -78.44 14.46
C VAL A 340 -14.11 -77.69 14.99
N PRO A 341 -14.76 -78.19 16.05
CA PRO A 341 -15.79 -77.42 16.73
C PRO A 341 -15.16 -76.19 17.42
N LEU A 342 -15.87 -75.07 17.45
CA LEU A 342 -15.41 -73.82 18.10
C LEU A 342 -15.04 -74.02 19.58
N SER A 343 -15.57 -75.05 20.25
CA SER A 343 -15.21 -75.43 21.62
C SER A 343 -13.76 -75.91 21.74
N PHE A 344 -13.21 -76.57 20.71
CA PHE A 344 -11.82 -77.04 20.70
C PHE A 344 -10.82 -75.89 20.66
N ILE A 345 -11.15 -74.79 19.98
CA ILE A 345 -10.30 -73.58 19.97
C ILE A 345 -10.11 -73.02 21.39
N ARG A 346 -11.05 -73.30 22.32
CA ARG A 346 -10.92 -72.87 23.72
C ARG A 346 -9.79 -73.58 24.47
N SER A 347 -9.43 -74.82 24.13
CA SER A 347 -8.37 -75.56 24.83
C SER A 347 -6.97 -75.16 24.39
N ILE A 348 -6.81 -74.62 23.17
CA ILE A 348 -5.50 -74.33 22.58
C ILE A 348 -5.17 -72.83 22.46
N LYS A 349 -6.04 -71.93 22.96
CA LYS A 349 -5.85 -70.48 22.85
C LYS A 349 -5.48 -69.82 24.17
N GLY A 350 -4.58 -68.85 24.10
CA GLY A 350 -4.51 -67.75 25.06
C GLY A 350 -5.35 -66.57 24.56
N PHE A 351 -6.24 -66.02 25.39
CA PHE A 351 -7.03 -64.85 25.02
C PHE A 351 -6.89 -63.77 26.09
N VAL A 352 -6.33 -62.63 25.69
CA VAL A 352 -6.23 -61.42 26.53
C VAL A 352 -7.40 -60.50 26.18
N PRO A 353 -8.35 -60.23 27.11
CA PRO A 353 -9.47 -59.34 26.87
C PRO A 353 -9.03 -57.87 26.71
N GLN A 354 -9.95 -57.02 26.23
CA GLN A 354 -9.71 -55.58 26.05
C GLN A 354 -9.60 -54.84 27.40
N ASP A 355 -10.37 -55.27 28.40
CA ASP A 355 -10.32 -54.72 29.76
C ASP A 355 -9.42 -55.60 30.63
N ASP A 356 -8.53 -54.98 31.40
CA ASP A 356 -7.57 -55.66 32.27
C ASP A 356 -8.30 -56.41 33.39
N THR A 357 -8.55 -57.70 33.17
CA THR A 357 -9.20 -58.57 34.15
C THR A 357 -8.13 -59.26 34.99
N VAL A 358 -7.63 -58.58 36.01
CA VAL A 358 -6.61 -59.08 36.95
C VAL A 358 -7.12 -59.01 38.38
N HIS A 359 -6.55 -59.81 39.28
CA HIS A 359 -6.82 -59.66 40.71
C HIS A 359 -6.00 -58.48 41.24
N GLU A 360 -6.67 -57.38 41.57
CA GLU A 360 -6.04 -56.14 42.03
C GLU A 360 -5.28 -56.32 43.36
N ASP A 361 -5.72 -57.26 44.20
CA ASP A 361 -5.12 -57.57 45.50
C ASP A 361 -3.84 -58.43 45.40
N LEU A 362 -3.50 -58.93 44.20
CA LEU A 362 -2.35 -59.79 43.97
C LEU A 362 -1.24 -59.04 43.23
N THR A 363 0.01 -59.31 43.57
CA THR A 363 1.16 -58.84 42.79
C THR A 363 1.14 -59.44 41.38
N VAL A 364 1.93 -58.86 40.47
CA VAL A 364 2.02 -59.36 39.08
C VAL A 364 2.49 -60.82 39.04
N GLN A 365 3.45 -61.18 39.89
CA GLN A 365 3.96 -62.56 39.97
C GLN A 365 2.89 -63.52 40.51
N GLU A 366 2.11 -63.10 41.51
CA GLU A 366 1.02 -63.90 42.07
C GLU A 366 -0.13 -64.07 41.08
N ASN A 367 -0.48 -63.04 40.31
CA ASN A 367 -1.47 -63.14 39.22
C ASN A 367 -1.04 -64.14 38.14
N LEU A 368 0.23 -64.12 37.74
CA LEU A 368 0.77 -65.06 36.77
C LEU A 368 0.81 -66.49 37.34
N TYR A 369 1.27 -66.66 38.59
CA TYR A 369 1.28 -67.95 39.27
C TYR A 369 -0.13 -68.54 39.41
N TYR A 370 -1.10 -67.70 39.78
CA TYR A 370 -2.51 -68.06 39.87
C TYR A 370 -3.10 -68.51 38.51
N SER A 371 -2.64 -67.89 37.42
CA SER A 371 -3.06 -68.27 36.07
C SER A 371 -2.49 -69.62 35.65
N VAL A 372 -1.25 -69.93 36.02
CA VAL A 372 -0.60 -71.22 35.73
C VAL A 372 -1.18 -72.35 36.59
N SER A 373 -1.47 -72.10 37.86
CA SER A 373 -2.02 -73.12 38.78
C SER A 373 -3.43 -73.60 38.42
N ARG A 374 -4.15 -72.85 37.58
CA ARG A 374 -5.43 -73.29 36.99
C ARG A 374 -5.28 -74.31 35.86
N ASN A 375 -4.07 -74.55 35.35
CA ASN A 375 -3.82 -75.56 34.31
C ASN A 375 -3.33 -76.88 34.96
N PRO A 376 -4.15 -77.94 34.98
CA PRO A 376 -3.79 -79.21 35.62
C PRO A 376 -2.57 -79.91 34.97
N GLU A 377 -2.26 -79.65 33.69
CA GLU A 377 -1.08 -80.19 33.01
C GLU A 377 0.22 -79.42 33.35
N ALA A 378 0.10 -78.15 33.76
CA ALA A 378 1.23 -77.32 34.16
C ALA A 378 1.57 -77.42 35.66
N ALA A 379 0.81 -78.21 36.43
CA ALA A 379 0.88 -78.29 37.89
C ALA A 379 2.19 -78.89 38.46
N GLY A 380 3.12 -79.33 37.62
CA GLY A 380 4.49 -79.62 38.05
C GLY A 380 5.18 -78.32 38.49
N VAL A 381 5.37 -78.14 39.80
CA VAL A 381 5.94 -76.93 40.45
C VAL A 381 7.15 -76.36 39.71
N TRP A 382 8.03 -77.23 39.21
CA TRP A 382 9.25 -76.85 38.50
C TRP A 382 9.01 -76.27 37.10
N ARG A 383 8.10 -76.85 36.30
CA ARG A 383 7.77 -76.33 34.96
C ARG A 383 7.03 -75.00 35.06
N ALA A 384 6.08 -74.89 35.99
CA ALA A 384 5.35 -73.66 36.24
C ALA A 384 6.31 -72.50 36.57
N GLN A 385 7.26 -72.71 37.49
CA GLN A 385 8.24 -71.70 37.89
C GLN A 385 9.17 -71.28 36.74
N HIS A 386 9.61 -72.22 35.89
CA HIS A 386 10.44 -71.87 34.73
C HIS A 386 9.66 -71.10 33.66
N CYS A 387 8.44 -71.51 33.33
CA CYS A 387 7.59 -70.78 32.39
C CYS A 387 7.27 -69.36 32.89
N LEU A 388 7.07 -69.20 34.21
CA LEU A 388 6.88 -67.90 34.85
C LEU A 388 8.13 -67.02 34.72
N ALA A 389 9.31 -67.55 35.01
CA ALA A 389 10.57 -66.80 34.91
C ALA A 389 10.85 -66.34 33.46
N GLU A 390 10.59 -67.20 32.47
CA GLU A 390 10.73 -66.85 31.05
C GLU A 390 9.67 -65.87 30.56
N ALA A 391 8.43 -65.92 31.07
CA ALA A 391 7.37 -64.98 30.68
C ALA A 391 7.57 -63.59 31.30
N VAL A 392 8.11 -63.51 32.52
CA VAL A 392 8.34 -62.24 33.25
C VAL A 392 9.56 -61.50 32.71
N SER A 393 10.61 -62.20 32.28
CA SER A 393 11.88 -61.58 31.86
C SER A 393 11.77 -60.59 30.68
N PRO A 394 10.96 -60.83 29.63
CA PRO A 394 10.77 -59.90 28.51
C PRO A 394 9.85 -58.70 28.83
N LEU A 395 9.02 -58.79 29.87
CA LEU A 395 8.01 -57.78 30.19
C LEU A 395 8.57 -56.55 30.94
N PHE A 396 9.90 -56.45 31.11
CA PHE A 396 10.58 -55.42 31.93
C PHE A 396 10.07 -55.33 33.38
N LEU A 397 9.37 -56.36 33.84
CA LEU A 397 9.05 -56.57 35.24
C LEU A 397 10.36 -57.08 35.87
N GLY A 398 10.91 -56.33 36.84
CA GLY A 398 12.25 -56.55 37.40
C GLY A 398 12.56 -58.02 37.70
N THR A 399 13.84 -58.39 37.58
CA THR A 399 14.36 -59.76 37.74
C THR A 399 13.71 -60.50 38.91
N PRO A 400 13.28 -61.77 38.73
CA PRO A 400 12.81 -62.59 39.85
C PRO A 400 13.95 -62.73 40.86
N ARG A 401 13.77 -62.24 42.08
CA ARG A 401 14.67 -62.60 43.18
C ARG A 401 14.43 -64.08 43.50
N PRO A 402 15.48 -64.91 43.56
CA PRO A 402 15.31 -66.29 44.01
C PRO A 402 14.83 -66.25 45.46
N VAL A 403 13.68 -66.85 45.73
CA VAL A 403 13.28 -67.21 47.09
C VAL A 403 14.22 -68.34 47.51
N TYR A 404 15.34 -67.97 48.10
CA TYR A 404 16.20 -68.92 48.79
C TYR A 404 15.44 -69.50 50.00
N GLN A 405 15.59 -70.81 50.14
CA GLN A 405 15.12 -71.68 51.21
C GLN A 405 15.20 -71.00 52.59
N ALA A 406 14.06 -70.89 53.26
CA ALA A 406 14.06 -70.90 54.72
C ALA A 406 14.13 -72.36 55.17
N SER A 407 15.34 -72.80 55.51
CA SER A 407 15.55 -74.02 56.29
C SER A 407 14.96 -73.82 57.67
N TRP A 408 13.95 -74.60 58.02
CA TRP A 408 13.63 -74.89 59.41
C TRP A 408 14.32 -76.20 59.76
N ALA A 409 15.35 -76.12 60.60
CA ALA A 409 15.90 -77.25 61.34
C ALA A 409 16.05 -76.76 62.79
N GLU A 410 15.19 -77.34 63.62
CA GLU A 410 15.13 -77.42 65.10
C GLU A 410 15.68 -76.27 65.97
#